data_AF-A0A139I488-F1
#
_entry.id   AF-A0A139I488-F1
#
_cell.length_a   1.000
_cell.length_b   1.000
_cell.length_c   1.000
_cell.angle_alpha   90.00
_cell.angle_beta   90.00
_cell.angle_gamma   90.00
#
_symmetry.space_group_name_H-M   'P 1'
#
loop_
_entity.id
_entity.type
_entity.pdbx_description
1 polymer ?
#
loop_
_entity_poly.entity_id
_entity_poly.type
_entity_poly.pdbx_seq_one_letter_code
_entity_poly.pdbx_strand_id
1 'polypeptide(L)'
;MLRFIGFLLRLILFSVGAISAYYTIQPLSPQDVVHCGDDIEEAKARGCEFDLYSFVYYPPPCFNRPLHTRFHAAHHDDVNWFSSTETAITAEEAIQGTHMVLKTDSAYYHELHCTYEWERLIMALAEGRPLDQKLASNGHSWHCSKYFLDLHRHKRTLNGTIAGILFNPCGLTGTEMYRLGSWELDTDNE
;
A
#
# COMPACT_ATOMS: atom_id res chain seq x y z
N MET A 1 3.49 48.19 -21.68
CA MET A 1 4.35 47.39 -20.78
C MET A 1 3.57 46.38 -19.92
N LEU A 2 2.62 46.81 -19.06
CA LEU A 2 1.88 45.89 -18.17
C LEU A 2 1.11 44.77 -18.89
N ARG A 3 0.52 45.05 -20.05
CA ARG A 3 -0.20 44.03 -20.86
C ARG A 3 0.72 42.92 -21.40
N PHE A 4 1.97 43.27 -21.71
CA PHE A 4 2.98 42.31 -22.17
C PHE A 4 3.45 41.41 -21.02
N ILE A 5 3.66 42.00 -19.83
CA ILE A 5 4.06 41.27 -18.62
C ILE A 5 2.95 40.28 -18.19
N GLY A 6 1.67 40.71 -18.22
CA GLY A 6 0.54 39.84 -17.90
C GLY A 6 0.37 38.66 -18.86
N PHE A 7 0.70 38.84 -20.14
CA PHE A 7 0.67 37.76 -21.14
C PHE A 7 1.78 36.73 -20.88
N LEU A 8 3.00 37.19 -20.59
CA LEU A 8 4.14 36.31 -20.25
C LEU A 8 3.87 35.50 -18.97
N LEU A 9 3.31 36.10 -17.93
CA LEU A 9 2.97 35.40 -16.69
C LEU A 9 1.91 34.30 -16.90
N ARG A 10 0.91 34.54 -17.75
CA ARG A 10 -0.10 33.51 -18.10
C ARG A 10 0.50 32.36 -18.88
N LEU A 11 1.43 32.63 -19.80
CA LEU A 11 2.14 31.58 -20.54
C LEU A 11 3.06 30.75 -19.62
N ILE A 12 3.73 31.39 -18.66
CA ILE A 12 4.55 30.69 -17.66
C ILE A 12 3.67 29.82 -16.75
N LEU A 13 2.55 30.34 -16.23
CA LEU A 13 1.65 29.55 -15.40
C LEU A 13 1.00 28.39 -16.18
N PHE A 14 0.64 28.62 -17.44
CA PHE A 14 0.10 27.55 -18.31
C PHE A 14 1.14 26.49 -18.63
N SER A 15 2.40 26.89 -18.91
CA SER A 15 3.48 25.94 -19.17
C SER A 15 3.89 25.16 -17.93
N VAL A 16 4.00 25.80 -16.75
CA VAL A 16 4.25 25.09 -15.48
C VAL A 16 3.10 24.14 -15.14
N GLY A 17 1.84 24.57 -15.33
CA GLY A 17 0.67 23.71 -15.15
C GLY A 17 0.64 22.52 -16.12
N ALA A 18 0.98 22.76 -17.40
CA ALA A 18 1.04 21.72 -18.43
C ALA A 18 2.22 20.75 -18.19
N ILE A 19 3.37 21.23 -17.74
CA ILE A 19 4.53 20.42 -17.37
C ILE A 19 4.22 19.58 -16.13
N SER A 20 3.61 20.16 -15.09
CA SER A 20 3.14 19.42 -13.92
C SER A 20 2.13 18.34 -14.30
N ALA A 21 1.16 18.66 -15.17
CA ALA A 21 0.20 17.69 -15.69
C ALA A 21 0.88 16.59 -16.53
N TYR A 22 1.88 16.95 -17.34
CA TYR A 22 2.65 16.00 -18.14
C TYR A 22 3.42 15.01 -17.25
N TYR A 23 4.07 15.47 -16.19
CA TYR A 23 4.73 14.60 -15.22
C TYR A 23 3.76 13.73 -14.41
N THR A 24 2.49 14.13 -14.26
CA THR A 24 1.45 13.28 -13.64
C THR A 24 0.82 12.27 -14.61
N ILE A 25 1.00 12.42 -15.93
CA ILE A 25 0.35 11.59 -16.96
C ILE A 25 1.34 10.65 -17.66
N GLN A 26 2.66 10.84 -17.50
CA GLN A 26 3.60 9.85 -18.01
C GLN A 26 3.51 8.56 -17.18
N PRO A 27 3.15 7.41 -17.80
CA PRO A 27 3.30 6.13 -17.13
C PRO A 27 4.78 5.95 -16.80
N LEU A 28 5.09 5.63 -15.54
CA LEU A 28 6.43 5.27 -15.10
C LEU A 28 6.98 4.20 -16.05
N SER A 29 8.13 4.46 -16.68
CA SER A 29 8.86 3.39 -17.35
C SER A 29 9.37 2.43 -16.26
N PRO A 30 9.36 1.10 -16.47
CA PRO A 30 9.73 0.12 -15.46
C PRO A 30 11.24 0.14 -15.23
N GLN A 31 11.77 1.12 -14.49
CA GLN A 31 13.22 1.36 -14.53
C GLN A 31 14.00 1.42 -13.22
N ASP A 32 13.41 1.49 -12.02
CA ASP A 32 14.22 1.34 -10.80
C ASP A 32 13.38 0.72 -9.69
N VAL A 33 13.71 -0.52 -9.30
CA VAL A 33 13.15 -1.11 -8.09
C VAL A 33 13.58 -0.24 -6.91
N VAL A 34 12.62 0.34 -6.22
CA VAL A 34 12.84 1.23 -5.07
C VAL A 34 12.52 0.50 -3.77
N HIS A 35 13.33 0.75 -2.74
CA HIS A 35 13.28 0.05 -1.46
C HIS A 35 13.20 1.00 -0.28
N CYS A 36 12.51 0.57 0.77
CA CYS A 36 12.37 1.31 2.03
C CYS A 36 13.41 0.95 3.10
N GLY A 37 14.39 0.09 2.78
CA GLY A 37 15.30 -0.44 3.80
C GLY A 37 14.68 -1.61 4.54
N ASP A 38 15.18 -1.91 5.73
CA ASP A 38 14.73 -3.06 6.54
C ASP A 38 14.21 -2.66 7.93
N ASP A 39 14.14 -1.36 8.23
CA ASP A 39 13.61 -0.84 9.49
C ASP A 39 12.84 0.49 9.33
N ILE A 40 12.06 0.85 10.37
CA ILE A 40 11.18 2.02 10.38
C ILE A 40 11.94 3.34 10.20
N GLU A 41 13.12 3.46 10.82
CA GLU A 41 13.89 4.70 10.79
C GLU A 41 14.48 4.93 9.41
N GLU A 42 15.02 3.87 8.80
CA GLU A 42 15.48 3.91 7.42
C GLU A 42 14.33 4.19 6.44
N ALA A 43 13.17 3.54 6.60
CA ALA A 43 12.01 3.76 5.76
C ALA A 43 11.54 5.22 5.79
N LYS A 44 11.45 5.82 7.00
CA LYS A 44 11.12 7.23 7.16
C LYS A 44 12.20 8.14 6.56
N ALA A 45 13.48 7.82 6.77
CA ALA A 45 14.59 8.59 6.21
C ALA A 45 14.60 8.58 4.66
N ARG A 46 14.12 7.49 4.05
CA ARG A 46 13.94 7.33 2.60
C ARG A 46 12.64 7.94 2.08
N GLY A 47 11.80 8.50 2.95
CA GLY A 47 10.51 9.11 2.57
C GLY A 47 9.45 8.08 2.20
N CYS A 48 9.58 6.84 2.67
CA CYS A 48 8.54 5.83 2.54
C CYS A 48 7.37 6.11 3.47
N GLU A 49 6.21 5.64 3.06
CA GLU A 49 4.95 5.85 3.75
C GLU A 49 4.40 4.55 4.28
N PHE A 50 3.99 4.57 5.54
CA PHE A 50 3.34 3.43 6.14
C PHE A 50 1.90 3.32 5.66
N ASP A 51 1.54 2.16 5.14
CA ASP A 51 0.17 1.80 4.79
C ASP A 51 -0.38 0.84 5.85
N LEU A 52 -1.20 1.38 6.76
CA LEU A 52 -1.76 0.64 7.90
C LEU A 52 -2.54 -0.59 7.45
N TYR A 53 -3.28 -0.48 6.35
CA TYR A 53 -4.15 -1.55 5.85
C TYR A 53 -3.41 -2.64 5.10
N SER A 54 -2.17 -2.39 4.68
CA SER A 54 -1.29 -3.42 4.10
C SER A 54 -0.22 -3.95 5.05
N PHE A 55 0.08 -3.21 6.13
CA PHE A 55 1.24 -3.38 7.02
C PHE A 55 2.60 -3.24 6.36
N VAL A 56 2.72 -2.38 5.36
CA VAL A 56 3.96 -2.20 4.61
C VAL A 56 4.35 -0.72 4.55
N TYR A 57 5.66 -0.46 4.65
CA TYR A 57 6.24 0.81 4.23
C TYR A 57 6.48 0.79 2.72
N TYR A 58 5.78 1.66 1.98
CA TYR A 58 5.91 1.77 0.54
C TYR A 58 6.66 3.02 0.10
N PRO A 59 7.49 2.93 -0.96
CA PRO A 59 7.95 4.10 -1.67
C PRO A 59 6.74 4.87 -2.26
N PRO A 60 6.81 6.21 -2.41
CA PRO A 60 5.69 7.02 -2.87
C PRO A 60 4.99 6.53 -4.17
N PRO A 61 5.69 5.94 -5.17
CA PRO A 61 5.02 5.39 -6.36
C PRO A 61 4.04 4.24 -6.07
N CYS A 62 4.28 3.42 -5.05
CA CYS A 62 3.41 2.29 -4.68
C CYS A 62 2.42 2.62 -3.55
N PHE A 63 2.63 3.70 -2.80
CA PHE A 63 1.68 4.11 -1.77
C PHE A 63 0.40 4.69 -2.40
N ASN A 64 -0.74 4.02 -2.17
CA ASN A 64 -2.04 4.46 -2.67
C ASN A 64 -2.76 5.32 -1.62
N ARG A 65 -2.34 6.59 -1.50
CA ARG A 65 -2.92 7.54 -0.53
C ARG A 65 -4.45 7.67 -0.65
N PRO A 66 -5.07 7.84 -1.83
CA PRO A 66 -6.52 7.95 -1.93
C PRO A 66 -7.27 6.75 -1.35
N LEU A 67 -6.79 5.54 -1.64
CA LEU A 67 -7.39 4.31 -1.14
C LEU A 67 -7.19 4.17 0.38
N HIS A 68 -5.97 4.38 0.86
CA HIS A 68 -5.64 4.37 2.29
C HIS A 68 -6.52 5.35 3.08
N THR A 69 -6.62 6.61 2.64
CA THR A 69 -7.45 7.63 3.30
C THR A 69 -8.92 7.24 3.33
N ARG A 70 -9.45 6.67 2.23
CA ARG A 70 -10.85 6.23 2.17
C ARG A 70 -11.12 5.07 3.13
N PHE A 71 -10.25 4.07 3.15
CA PHE A 71 -10.37 2.93 4.07
C PHE A 71 -10.26 3.38 5.52
N HIS A 72 -9.34 4.29 5.81
CA HIS A 72 -9.21 4.88 7.13
C HIS A 72 -10.48 5.58 7.58
N ALA A 73 -10.99 6.50 6.78
CA ALA A 73 -12.22 7.22 7.11
C ALA A 73 -13.42 6.28 7.33
N ALA A 74 -13.49 5.14 6.61
CA ALA A 74 -14.60 4.21 6.70
C ALA A 74 -14.49 3.19 7.84
N HIS A 75 -13.28 2.80 8.26
CA HIS A 75 -13.08 1.59 9.08
C HIS A 75 -12.20 1.78 10.32
N HIS A 76 -11.64 2.97 10.56
CA HIS A 76 -10.74 3.20 11.70
C HIS A 76 -11.37 2.87 13.07
N ASP A 77 -12.68 3.13 13.23
CA ASP A 77 -13.43 2.86 14.47
C ASP A 77 -13.89 1.40 14.62
N ASP A 78 -13.80 0.60 13.55
CA ASP A 78 -14.29 -0.80 13.53
C ASP A 78 -13.19 -1.81 13.90
N VAL A 79 -11.97 -1.36 14.17
CA VAL A 79 -10.78 -2.20 14.39
C VAL A 79 -10.13 -1.85 15.71
N ASN A 80 -10.03 -2.83 16.61
CA ASN A 80 -9.21 -2.71 17.80
C ASN A 80 -7.75 -3.04 17.48
N TRP A 81 -6.86 -2.14 17.85
CA TRP A 81 -5.43 -2.24 17.60
C TRP A 81 -4.67 -2.57 18.88
N PHE A 82 -3.65 -3.41 18.75
CA PHE A 82 -2.76 -3.76 19.85
C PHE A 82 -1.31 -3.77 19.41
N SER A 83 -0.42 -3.38 20.31
CA SER A 83 1.03 -3.50 20.12
C SER A 83 1.50 -4.96 20.23
N SER A 84 2.79 -5.18 19.97
CA SER A 84 3.45 -6.48 20.18
C SER A 84 3.23 -7.08 21.59
N THR A 85 3.13 -6.23 22.61
CA THR A 85 2.92 -6.59 24.03
C THR A 85 1.44 -6.71 24.42
N GLU A 86 0.52 -6.78 23.44
CA GLU A 86 -0.93 -6.89 23.67
C GLU A 86 -1.53 -5.69 24.39
N THR A 87 -0.84 -4.55 24.35
CA THR A 87 -1.36 -3.29 24.86
C THR A 87 -2.27 -2.67 23.81
N ALA A 88 -3.51 -2.32 24.20
CA ALA A 88 -4.43 -1.63 23.31
C ALA A 88 -3.88 -0.25 22.93
N ILE A 89 -3.96 0.09 21.65
CA ILE A 89 -3.51 1.36 21.06
C ILE A 89 -4.64 1.94 20.20
N THR A 90 -4.60 3.24 19.92
CA THR A 90 -5.61 3.88 19.07
C THR A 90 -5.29 3.68 17.59
N ALA A 91 -6.28 3.90 16.72
CA ALA A 91 -6.06 3.91 15.27
C ALA A 91 -5.08 5.02 14.85
N GLU A 92 -5.10 6.17 15.53
CA GLU A 92 -4.16 7.29 15.31
C GLU A 92 -2.74 6.96 15.74
N GLU A 93 -2.55 6.05 16.70
CA GLU A 93 -1.23 5.52 17.04
C GLU A 93 -0.79 4.48 16.02
N ALA A 94 -1.65 3.53 15.67
CA ALA A 94 -1.33 2.46 14.73
C ALA A 94 -0.93 3.02 13.34
N ILE A 95 -1.65 4.02 12.83
CA ILE A 95 -1.37 4.66 11.54
C ILE A 95 -0.02 5.40 11.48
N GLN A 96 0.62 5.68 12.63
CA GLN A 96 1.95 6.31 12.66
C GLN A 96 3.06 5.36 12.17
N GLY A 97 2.80 4.05 12.12
CA GLY A 97 3.77 3.05 11.66
C GLY A 97 4.98 2.88 12.58
N THR A 98 4.89 3.31 13.83
CA THR A 98 6.00 3.27 14.80
C THR A 98 6.19 1.91 15.47
N HIS A 99 5.28 0.96 15.24
CA HIS A 99 5.31 -0.38 15.81
C HIS A 99 5.81 -1.39 14.77
N MET A 100 6.80 -2.23 15.10
CA MET A 100 7.28 -3.31 14.22
C MET A 100 6.30 -4.49 14.10
N VAL A 101 5.36 -4.61 15.05
CA VAL A 101 4.31 -5.62 15.03
C VAL A 101 3.02 -4.97 15.51
N LEU A 102 1.95 -5.17 14.73
CA LEU A 102 0.59 -4.80 15.08
C LEU A 102 -0.27 -6.06 15.19
N LYS A 103 -1.20 -6.05 16.14
CA LYS A 103 -2.21 -7.10 16.30
C LYS A 103 -3.60 -6.50 16.25
N THR A 104 -4.56 -7.27 15.76
CA THR A 104 -5.99 -7.00 15.89
C THR A 104 -6.66 -8.19 16.60
N ASP A 105 -7.87 -8.00 17.09
CA ASP A 105 -8.62 -9.02 17.84
C ASP A 105 -9.80 -9.62 17.06
N SER A 106 -9.97 -9.22 15.80
CA SER A 106 -11.13 -9.54 14.99
C SER A 106 -10.75 -10.03 13.60
N ALA A 107 -11.43 -11.09 13.15
CA ALA A 107 -11.39 -11.57 11.76
C ALA A 107 -11.79 -10.49 10.74
N TYR A 108 -12.60 -9.50 11.18
CA TYR A 108 -13.03 -8.39 10.33
C TYR A 108 -11.84 -7.64 9.72
N TYR A 109 -10.77 -7.43 10.49
CA TYR A 109 -9.59 -6.76 9.94
C TYR A 109 -8.93 -7.58 8.82
N HIS A 110 -8.89 -8.90 8.95
CA HIS A 110 -8.30 -9.76 7.92
C HIS A 110 -9.10 -9.68 6.62
N GLU A 111 -10.44 -9.69 6.71
CA GLU A 111 -11.34 -9.47 5.57
C GLU A 111 -11.13 -8.08 4.94
N LEU A 112 -10.97 -7.05 5.78
CA LEU A 112 -10.68 -5.69 5.37
C LEU A 112 -9.33 -5.61 4.64
N HIS A 113 -8.28 -6.23 5.17
CA HIS A 113 -6.95 -6.31 4.57
C HIS A 113 -6.99 -6.96 3.19
N CYS A 114 -7.63 -8.13 3.07
CA CYS A 114 -7.74 -8.83 1.78
C CYS A 114 -8.50 -8.00 0.74
N THR A 115 -9.60 -7.35 1.15
CA THR A 115 -10.37 -6.46 0.28
C THR A 115 -9.54 -5.24 -0.14
N TYR A 116 -8.81 -4.64 0.80
CA TYR A 116 -7.92 -3.51 0.55
C TYR A 116 -6.84 -3.83 -0.49
N GLU A 117 -6.16 -4.97 -0.35
CA GLU A 117 -5.11 -5.42 -1.28
C GLU A 117 -5.66 -5.69 -2.68
N TRP A 118 -6.86 -6.27 -2.79
CA TRP A 118 -7.54 -6.46 -4.08
C TRP A 118 -7.88 -5.11 -4.74
N GLU A 119 -8.44 -4.16 -3.99
CA GLU A 119 -8.71 -2.82 -4.52
C GLU A 119 -7.42 -2.09 -4.90
N ARG A 120 -6.34 -2.22 -4.10
CA ARG A 120 -5.02 -1.65 -4.40
C ARG A 120 -4.48 -2.18 -5.71
N LEU A 121 -4.59 -3.50 -5.96
CA LEU A 121 -4.18 -4.11 -7.22
C LEU A 121 -4.95 -3.54 -8.41
N ILE A 122 -6.29 -3.51 -8.34
CA ILE A 122 -7.12 -3.01 -9.44
C ILE A 122 -6.83 -1.53 -9.74
N MET A 123 -6.69 -0.71 -8.70
CA MET A 123 -6.32 0.70 -8.88
C MET A 123 -4.93 0.87 -9.47
N ALA A 124 -3.94 0.08 -9.02
CA ALA A 124 -2.60 0.15 -9.58
C ALA A 124 -2.58 -0.18 -11.08
N LEU A 125 -3.32 -1.22 -11.49
CA LEU A 125 -3.47 -1.57 -12.90
C LEU A 125 -4.18 -0.48 -13.71
N ALA A 126 -5.26 0.10 -13.18
CA ALA A 126 -6.02 1.15 -13.86
C ALA A 126 -5.23 2.46 -14.03
N GLU A 127 -4.38 2.78 -13.05
CA GLU A 127 -3.57 4.01 -13.02
C GLU A 127 -2.18 3.83 -13.64
N GLY A 128 -1.80 2.60 -14.02
CA GLY A 128 -0.45 2.29 -14.50
C GLY A 128 0.63 2.49 -13.43
N ARG A 129 0.29 2.28 -12.16
CA ARG A 129 1.25 2.33 -11.05
C ARG A 129 2.12 1.06 -11.02
N PRO A 130 3.37 1.17 -10.54
CA PRO A 130 4.18 0.00 -10.28
C PRO A 130 3.53 -0.91 -9.21
N LEU A 131 3.76 -2.21 -9.34
CA LEU A 131 3.40 -3.19 -8.32
C LEU A 131 4.58 -3.43 -7.37
N ASP A 132 4.26 -3.74 -6.12
CA ASP A 132 5.20 -4.20 -5.11
C ASP A 132 5.15 -5.74 -4.98
N GLN A 133 6.07 -6.28 -4.18
CA GLN A 133 6.19 -7.72 -3.94
C GLN A 133 4.92 -8.38 -3.39
N LYS A 134 4.16 -7.72 -2.51
CA LYS A 134 2.98 -8.31 -1.87
C LYS A 134 1.78 -8.38 -2.83
N LEU A 135 1.64 -7.40 -3.71
CA LEU A 135 0.64 -7.44 -4.79
C LEU A 135 1.02 -8.43 -5.90
N ALA A 136 2.31 -8.62 -6.17
CA ALA A 136 2.78 -9.58 -7.17
C ALA A 136 2.85 -11.04 -6.67
N SER A 137 2.81 -11.26 -5.36
CA SER A 137 2.84 -12.60 -4.75
C SER A 137 1.53 -13.35 -5.00
N ASN A 138 1.67 -14.51 -5.63
CA ASN A 138 0.56 -15.39 -5.89
C ASN A 138 0.17 -16.20 -4.64
N GLY A 139 1.11 -16.59 -3.77
CA GLY A 139 0.80 -17.15 -2.46
C GLY A 139 -0.09 -16.21 -1.63
N HIS A 140 0.26 -14.92 -1.58
CA HIS A 140 -0.54 -13.91 -0.89
C HIS A 140 -1.93 -13.71 -1.55
N SER A 141 -1.98 -13.63 -2.88
CA SER A 141 -3.25 -13.51 -3.63
C SER A 141 -4.19 -14.70 -3.39
N TRP A 142 -3.65 -15.92 -3.36
CA TRP A 142 -4.42 -17.11 -3.03
C TRP A 142 -4.89 -17.15 -1.58
N HIS A 143 -4.04 -16.76 -0.63
CA HIS A 143 -4.44 -16.62 0.77
C HIS A 143 -5.62 -15.66 0.91
N CYS A 144 -5.54 -14.49 0.28
CA CYS A 144 -6.65 -13.53 0.24
C CYS A 144 -7.92 -14.13 -0.39
N SER A 145 -7.78 -14.94 -1.45
CA SER A 145 -8.93 -15.57 -2.12
C SER A 145 -9.74 -16.49 -1.20
N LYS A 146 -9.11 -17.11 -0.20
CA LYS A 146 -9.81 -17.96 0.78
C LYS A 146 -10.82 -17.12 1.58
N TYR A 147 -10.48 -15.89 1.94
CA TYR A 147 -11.34 -14.98 2.70
C TYR A 147 -12.49 -14.40 1.85
N PHE A 148 -12.30 -14.23 0.53
CA PHE A 148 -13.40 -13.84 -0.36
C PHE A 148 -14.48 -14.90 -0.50
N LEU A 149 -14.11 -16.18 -0.43
CA LEU A 149 -15.02 -17.30 -0.63
C LEU A 149 -15.66 -17.80 0.68
N ASP A 150 -15.18 -17.35 1.84
CA ASP A 150 -15.58 -17.86 3.16
C ASP A 150 -16.44 -16.85 3.98
N LEU A 151 -17.40 -16.19 3.34
CA LEU A 151 -18.31 -15.25 4.03
C LEU A 151 -19.28 -15.93 5.03
N HIS A 152 -19.32 -17.27 5.10
CA HIS A 152 -20.33 -18.01 5.86
C HIS A 152 -19.81 -19.16 6.74
N ARG A 153 -18.54 -19.56 6.63
CA ARG A 153 -17.99 -20.74 7.35
C ARG A 153 -17.07 -20.35 8.50
N HIS A 154 -16.53 -19.14 8.48
CA HIS A 154 -15.90 -18.55 9.66
C HIS A 154 -16.96 -18.00 10.62
N LYS A 155 -17.13 -18.66 11.77
CA LYS A 155 -17.56 -17.89 12.95
C LYS A 155 -16.57 -16.74 13.07
N ARG A 156 -17.04 -15.49 13.24
CA ARG A 156 -16.21 -14.30 13.55
C ARG A 156 -15.32 -14.46 14.80
N THR A 157 -15.22 -15.66 15.36
CA THR A 157 -14.34 -16.10 16.43
C THR A 157 -12.97 -16.57 15.92
N LEU A 158 -12.59 -16.30 14.67
CA LEU A 158 -11.19 -16.44 14.25
C LEU A 158 -10.37 -15.32 14.91
N ASN A 159 -9.22 -15.71 15.46
CA ASN A 159 -8.23 -14.82 16.07
C ASN A 159 -7.88 -13.68 15.08
N GLY A 160 -7.75 -12.46 15.57
CA GLY A 160 -7.41 -11.33 14.71
C GLY A 160 -6.02 -11.45 14.06
N THR A 161 -5.71 -10.48 13.21
CA THR A 161 -4.48 -10.49 12.41
C THR A 161 -3.29 -10.07 13.25
N ILE A 162 -2.22 -10.86 13.22
CA ILE A 162 -0.90 -10.47 13.73
C ILE A 162 -0.03 -10.21 12.50
N ALA A 163 0.52 -9.00 12.39
CA ALA A 163 1.36 -8.64 11.26
C ALA A 163 2.66 -8.02 11.74
N GLY A 164 3.77 -8.58 11.26
CA GLY A 164 5.05 -7.88 11.23
C GLY A 164 5.02 -6.83 10.11
N ILE A 165 5.57 -5.65 10.38
CA ILE A 165 5.67 -4.61 9.37
C ILE A 165 6.71 -5.00 8.32
N LEU A 166 6.35 -4.82 7.06
CA LEU A 166 7.18 -5.17 5.91
C LEU A 166 7.74 -3.92 5.22
N PHE A 167 8.82 -4.10 4.44
CA PHE A 167 9.49 -3.03 3.71
C PHE A 167 9.68 -3.43 2.23
N ASN A 168 8.57 -3.72 1.57
CA ASN A 168 8.61 -4.38 0.26
C ASN A 168 9.19 -3.47 -0.84
N PRO A 169 9.94 -4.06 -1.78
CA PRO A 169 10.33 -3.36 -3.01
C PRO A 169 9.11 -2.98 -3.84
N CYS A 170 9.23 -1.86 -4.54
CA CYS A 170 8.24 -1.32 -5.46
C CYS A 170 8.87 -1.07 -6.83
N GLY A 171 8.12 -1.23 -7.92
CA GLY A 171 8.65 -1.03 -9.27
C GLY A 171 9.21 -2.30 -9.88
N LEU A 172 8.64 -3.45 -9.52
CA LEU A 172 9.09 -4.76 -10.01
C LEU A 172 9.09 -4.85 -11.53
N THR A 173 10.12 -5.50 -12.05
CA THR A 173 10.22 -5.88 -13.46
C THR A 173 9.23 -6.99 -13.79
N GLY A 174 8.91 -7.16 -15.09
CA GLY A 174 8.07 -8.28 -15.55
C GLY A 174 8.61 -9.66 -15.14
N THR A 175 9.93 -9.82 -15.05
CA THR A 175 10.55 -11.07 -14.61
C THR A 175 10.39 -11.31 -13.11
N GLU A 176 10.51 -10.28 -12.28
CA GLU A 176 10.28 -10.39 -10.84
C GLU A 176 8.81 -10.69 -10.54
N MET A 177 7.89 -9.99 -11.20
CA MET A 177 6.46 -10.27 -11.11
C MET A 177 6.14 -11.70 -11.55
N TYR A 178 6.75 -12.19 -12.63
CA TYR A 178 6.55 -13.57 -13.09
C TYR A 178 7.01 -14.59 -12.04
N ARG A 179 8.16 -14.38 -11.40
CA ARG A 179 8.66 -15.28 -10.34
C ARG A 179 7.71 -15.35 -9.15
N LEU A 180 7.34 -14.19 -8.61
CA LEU A 180 6.41 -14.08 -7.47
C LEU A 180 5.00 -14.57 -7.81
N GLY A 181 4.58 -14.38 -9.05
CA GLY A 181 3.28 -14.81 -9.54
C GLY A 181 3.19 -16.32 -9.84
N SER A 182 4.32 -17.02 -9.92
CA SER A 182 4.36 -18.43 -10.31
C SER A 182 4.44 -19.36 -9.11
N TRP A 183 3.46 -20.26 -8.98
CA TRP A 183 3.38 -21.28 -7.93
C TRP A 183 4.63 -22.17 -7.79
N GLU A 184 5.40 -22.33 -8.88
CA GLU A 184 6.58 -23.19 -8.90
C GLU A 184 7.84 -22.52 -8.33
N LEU A 185 7.83 -21.18 -8.20
CA LEU A 185 9.00 -20.38 -7.80
C LEU A 185 8.77 -19.56 -6.53
N ASP A 186 7.53 -19.54 -6.00
CA ASP A 186 7.19 -18.88 -4.73
C ASP A 186 7.69 -19.74 -3.57
N THR A 187 8.79 -19.33 -2.92
CA THR A 187 9.36 -20.03 -1.76
C THR A 187 8.67 -19.66 -0.45
N ASP A 188 7.79 -18.66 -0.47
CA ASP A 188 7.22 -18.05 0.72
C ASP A 188 5.81 -18.60 0.95
N ASN A 189 5.77 -19.90 1.30
CA ASN A 189 4.54 -20.55 1.77
C ASN A 189 4.29 -20.17 3.24
N GLU A 190 3.51 -19.10 3.43
CA GLU A 190 2.84 -18.63 4.67
C GLU A 190 3.72 -18.40 5.92
#